data_AF-A0A2D9T4H8-F1
#
_entry.id   AF-A0A2D9T4H8-F1
#
_cell.length_a   1.000
_cell.length_b   1.000
_cell.length_c   1.000
_cell.angle_alpha   90.00
_cell.angle_beta   90.00
_cell.angle_gamma   90.00
#
_symmetry.space_group_name_H-M   'P 1'
#
loop_
_entity.id
_entity.type
_entity.pdbx_description
1 polymer ?
#
loop_
_entity_poly.entity_id
_entity_poly.type
_entity_poly.pdbx_seq_one_letter_code
_entity_poly.pdbx_strand_id
1 'polypeptide(L)'
;MLRPMPVKSLEIPTPLKRRLLHLRILSGTETEPVLPGSAVQSCMRLLEKPLGDAVLAFLANGDDRTLRMDPRLPLLPQYTREAHDAGMPRGLICLGKLPNHYFGVPPSGAYAHLFPTDDAEERQLPLEQWLDEQIAISIEQLRDVETDEKGRVFQSISEDDLAAFSPGVDLAADGARKVTHPKFGDGEVLREFEAGTKMEIRFADGQVRTLLSRFVQDAGA
;
A
#
# COMPACT_ATOMS: atom_id res chain seq x y z
N MET A 1 -0.85 -23.47 18.83
CA MET A 1 -1.79 -23.04 17.77
C MET A 1 -1.70 -21.52 17.67
N LEU A 2 -1.05 -21.01 16.63
CA LEU A 2 -0.97 -19.56 16.39
C LEU A 2 -2.36 -19.08 15.94
N ARG A 3 -2.94 -18.09 16.63
CA ARG A 3 -4.19 -17.47 16.18
C ARG A 3 -3.91 -16.73 14.86
N PRO A 4 -4.82 -16.77 13.87
CA PRO A 4 -4.71 -15.93 12.69
C PRO A 4 -4.62 -14.47 13.13
N MET A 5 -3.58 -13.79 12.66
CA MET A 5 -3.24 -12.42 13.03
C MET A 5 -4.24 -11.44 12.41
N PRO A 6 -4.53 -10.28 13.03
CA PRO A 6 -5.54 -9.37 12.54
C PRO A 6 -5.04 -8.63 11.29
N VAL A 7 -5.47 -9.06 10.11
CA VAL A 7 -5.30 -8.30 8.86
C VAL A 7 -6.36 -7.19 8.83
N LYS A 8 -5.93 -5.93 8.69
CA LYS A 8 -6.84 -4.82 8.41
C LYS A 8 -7.20 -4.89 6.93
N SER A 9 -8.49 -5.11 6.62
CA SER A 9 -9.00 -4.98 5.26
C SER A 9 -8.94 -3.52 4.80
N LEU A 10 -8.56 -3.30 3.55
CA LEU A 10 -8.55 -1.98 2.92
C LEU A 10 -9.88 -1.73 2.23
N GLU A 11 -10.51 -0.59 2.54
CA GLU A 11 -11.81 -0.22 1.98
C GLU A 11 -11.60 0.55 0.68
N ILE A 12 -11.83 -0.12 -0.46
CA ILE A 12 -11.69 0.48 -1.79
C ILE A 12 -12.96 0.30 -2.63
N PRO A 13 -13.29 1.28 -3.50
CA PRO A 13 -14.43 1.15 -4.41
C PRO A 13 -14.31 -0.06 -5.33
N THR A 14 -15.43 -0.74 -5.61
CA THR A 14 -15.49 -1.88 -6.55
C THR A 14 -14.82 -1.61 -7.91
N PRO A 15 -14.95 -0.42 -8.53
CA PRO A 15 -14.25 -0.12 -9.78
C PRO A 15 -12.73 -0.20 -9.67
N LEU A 16 -12.14 0.29 -8.58
CA LEU A 16 -10.70 0.22 -8.34
C LEU A 16 -10.28 -1.21 -8.02
N LYS A 17 -11.04 -1.90 -7.17
CA LYS A 17 -10.84 -3.30 -6.78
C LYS A 17 -10.71 -4.21 -8.01
N ARG A 18 -11.63 -4.06 -8.97
CA ARG A 18 -11.65 -4.85 -10.21
C ARG A 18 -10.40 -4.62 -11.08
N ARG A 19 -9.93 -3.38 -11.20
CA ARG A 19 -8.74 -3.04 -12.01
C ARG A 19 -7.45 -3.58 -11.42
N LEU A 20 -7.30 -3.47 -10.09
CA LEU A 20 -6.15 -4.05 -9.39
C LEU A 20 -6.11 -5.58 -9.55
N LEU A 21 -7.25 -6.24 -9.37
CA LEU A 21 -7.37 -7.69 -9.61
C LEU A 21 -7.05 -8.05 -11.07
N HIS A 22 -7.49 -7.24 -12.05
CA HIS A 22 -7.17 -7.46 -13.46
C HIS A 22 -5.66 -7.46 -13.68
N LEU A 23 -4.97 -6.40 -13.25
CA LEU A 23 -3.52 -6.30 -13.37
C LEU A 23 -2.82 -7.48 -12.72
N ARG A 24 -3.27 -7.89 -11.53
CA ARG A 24 -2.72 -9.02 -10.80
C ARG A 24 -2.85 -10.37 -11.54
N ILE A 25 -3.96 -10.56 -12.26
CA ILE A 25 -4.16 -11.73 -13.12
C ILE A 25 -3.22 -11.66 -14.33
N LEU A 26 -3.07 -10.48 -14.94
CA LEU A 26 -2.17 -10.27 -16.09
C LEU A 26 -0.69 -10.46 -15.72
N SER A 27 -0.29 -10.04 -14.52
CA SER A 27 1.08 -10.16 -14.03
C SER A 27 1.44 -11.57 -13.56
N GLY A 28 0.43 -12.41 -13.30
CA GLY A 28 0.60 -13.71 -12.66
C GLY A 28 1.04 -13.60 -11.19
N THR A 29 0.71 -12.51 -10.50
CA THR A 29 1.11 -12.32 -9.10
C THR A 29 0.31 -13.26 -8.19
N GLU A 30 1.00 -14.24 -7.58
CA GLU A 30 0.40 -15.23 -6.68
C GLU A 30 0.48 -14.83 -5.19
N THR A 31 1.35 -13.88 -4.82
CA THR A 31 1.58 -13.49 -3.42
C THR A 31 0.39 -12.75 -2.82
N GLU A 32 -0.11 -13.12 -1.64
CA GLU A 32 -1.28 -12.46 -1.04
C GLU A 32 -1.19 -10.92 -1.09
N PRO A 33 -2.29 -10.21 -1.39
CA PRO A 33 -2.29 -8.76 -1.52
C PRO A 33 -2.28 -8.07 -0.15
N VAL A 34 -1.30 -8.41 0.69
CA VAL A 34 -1.21 -7.96 2.08
C VAL A 34 0.15 -7.30 2.30
N LEU A 35 0.13 -6.06 2.79
CA LEU A 35 1.34 -5.32 3.12
C LEU A 35 1.74 -5.52 4.59
N PRO A 36 3.03 -5.60 4.91
CA PRO A 36 3.49 -5.59 6.30
C PRO A 36 3.19 -4.23 6.95
N GLY A 37 2.47 -4.22 8.06
CA GLY A 37 2.06 -3.01 8.78
C GLY A 37 3.22 -2.15 9.25
N SER A 38 4.30 -2.78 9.73
CA SER A 38 5.52 -2.09 10.15
C SER A 38 6.23 -1.37 9.00
N ALA A 39 6.20 -1.94 7.79
CA ALA A 39 6.71 -1.31 6.58
C ALA A 39 5.83 -0.11 6.16
N VAL A 40 4.51 -0.25 6.25
CA VAL A 40 3.56 0.83 5.97
C VAL A 40 3.77 2.01 6.94
N GLN A 41 3.84 1.74 8.24
CA GLN A 41 4.06 2.78 9.26
C GLN A 41 5.42 3.48 9.09
N SER A 42 6.48 2.70 8.85
CA SER A 42 7.82 3.25 8.59
C SER A 42 7.82 4.17 7.38
N CYS A 43 7.14 3.78 6.30
CA CYS A 43 7.00 4.60 5.10
C CYS A 43 6.22 5.89 5.37
N MET A 44 5.06 5.83 6.04
CA MET A 44 4.27 7.01 6.41
C MET A 44 5.05 8.00 7.28
N ARG A 45 5.83 7.49 8.24
CA ARG A 45 6.70 8.30 9.11
C ARG A 45 7.79 9.02 8.31
N LEU A 46 8.45 8.32 7.39
CA LEU A 46 9.50 8.93 6.55
C LEU A 46 8.95 9.92 5.53
N LEU A 47 7.73 9.70 5.04
CA LEU A 47 7.02 10.61 4.13
C LEU A 47 6.37 11.80 4.84
N GLU A 48 6.22 11.72 6.17
CA GLU A 48 5.41 12.64 6.99
C GLU A 48 3.97 12.83 6.45
N LYS A 49 3.42 11.76 5.84
CA LYS A 49 2.12 11.76 5.18
C LYS A 49 1.40 10.43 5.41
N PRO A 50 0.08 10.44 5.61
CA PRO A 50 -0.69 9.20 5.60
C PRO A 50 -0.75 8.61 4.18
N LEU A 51 -0.86 7.29 4.08
CA LEU A 51 -1.23 6.59 2.85
C LEU A 51 -2.69 6.13 2.99
N GLY A 52 -3.56 6.59 2.09
CA GLY A 52 -4.95 6.17 2.03
C GLY A 52 -5.09 4.74 1.53
N ASP A 53 -6.27 4.15 1.77
CA ASP A 53 -6.55 2.75 1.44
C ASP A 53 -6.38 2.44 -0.06
N ALA A 54 -6.68 3.38 -0.96
CA ALA A 54 -6.43 3.22 -2.40
C ALA A 54 -4.94 3.11 -2.74
N VAL A 55 -4.09 3.93 -2.11
CA VAL A 55 -2.64 3.88 -2.28
C VAL A 55 -2.09 2.57 -1.71
N LEU A 56 -2.54 2.20 -0.51
CA LEU A 56 -2.14 0.94 0.11
C LEU A 56 -2.59 -0.27 -0.70
N ALA A 57 -3.80 -0.27 -1.26
CA ALA A 57 -4.29 -1.37 -2.09
C ALA A 57 -3.51 -1.48 -3.41
N PHE A 58 -3.13 -0.35 -4.01
CA PHE A 58 -2.26 -0.32 -5.18
C PHE A 58 -0.89 -0.94 -4.87
N LEU A 59 -0.26 -0.54 -3.76
CA LEU A 59 1.03 -1.08 -3.32
C LEU A 59 0.92 -2.57 -2.93
N ALA A 60 -0.18 -2.97 -2.29
CA ALA A 60 -0.45 -4.35 -1.90
C ALA A 60 -0.68 -5.26 -3.11
N ASN A 61 -1.10 -4.71 -4.25
CA ASN A 61 -1.34 -5.49 -5.46
C ASN A 61 -0.07 -6.23 -5.92
N GLY A 62 1.11 -5.69 -5.60
CA GLY A 62 2.40 -6.36 -5.80
C GLY A 62 2.74 -6.58 -7.27
N ASP A 63 2.25 -5.72 -8.15
CA ASP A 63 2.47 -5.81 -9.58
C ASP A 63 3.53 -4.80 -10.04
N ASP A 64 4.79 -5.21 -9.95
CA ASP A 64 5.94 -4.47 -10.46
C ASP A 64 6.17 -4.71 -11.96
N ARG A 65 5.72 -5.85 -12.49
CA ARG A 65 6.00 -6.27 -13.87
C ARG A 65 5.15 -5.57 -14.91
N THR A 66 3.85 -5.41 -14.69
CA THR A 66 2.96 -4.80 -15.70
C THR A 66 3.05 -3.27 -15.68
N LEU A 67 3.31 -2.70 -14.50
CA LEU A 67 3.27 -1.26 -14.28
C LEU A 67 4.53 -0.52 -14.75
N ARG A 68 5.57 -1.27 -15.19
CA ARG A 68 6.88 -0.74 -15.63
C ARG A 68 7.53 0.21 -14.62
N MET A 69 7.15 0.07 -13.36
CA MET A 69 7.65 0.82 -12.24
C MET A 69 7.82 -0.13 -11.06
N ASP A 70 8.56 0.33 -10.06
CA ASP A 70 8.87 -0.45 -8.88
C ASP A 70 8.26 0.19 -7.62
N PRO A 71 6.96 -0.04 -7.36
CA PRO A 71 6.22 0.65 -6.32
C PRO A 71 6.41 -0.02 -4.95
N ARG A 72 7.67 -0.20 -4.52
CA ARG A 72 8.01 -0.83 -3.25
C ARG A 72 8.00 0.19 -2.11
N LEU A 73 7.26 -0.11 -1.03
CA LEU A 73 7.14 0.72 0.18
C LEU A 73 8.47 1.36 0.66
N PRO A 74 9.61 0.64 0.74
CA PRO A 74 10.86 1.22 1.20
C PRO A 74 11.45 2.31 0.28
N LEU A 75 11.08 2.32 -1.01
CA LEU A 75 11.61 3.22 -2.02
C LEU A 75 10.78 4.51 -2.16
N LEU A 76 9.52 4.49 -1.75
CA LEU A 76 8.60 5.63 -1.84
C LEU A 76 9.17 6.94 -1.24
N PRO A 77 9.77 6.95 -0.03
CA PRO A 77 10.35 8.17 0.53
C PRO A 77 11.49 8.74 -0.33
N GLN A 78 12.32 7.87 -0.90
CA GLN A 78 13.40 8.27 -1.79
C GLN A 78 12.84 8.87 -3.08
N TYR A 79 11.96 8.14 -3.77
CA TYR A 79 11.35 8.62 -5.01
C TYR A 79 10.56 9.91 -4.82
N THR A 80 9.86 10.06 -3.70
CA THR A 80 9.11 11.27 -3.39
C THR A 80 10.03 12.47 -3.22
N ARG A 81 11.18 12.30 -2.55
CA ARG A 81 12.18 13.36 -2.40
C ARG A 81 12.78 13.74 -3.75
N GLU A 82 13.23 12.76 -4.54
CA GLU A 82 13.79 12.99 -5.87
C GLU A 82 12.80 13.73 -6.79
N ALA A 83 11.53 13.31 -6.77
CA ALA A 83 10.49 13.95 -7.56
C ALA A 83 10.20 15.39 -7.09
N HIS A 84 10.18 15.65 -5.78
CA HIS A 84 10.04 17.02 -5.25
C HIS A 84 11.23 17.90 -5.60
N ASP A 85 12.45 17.36 -5.56
CA ASP A 85 13.66 18.06 -5.99
C ASP A 85 13.63 18.38 -7.50
N ALA A 86 12.95 17.53 -8.30
CA ALA A 86 12.66 17.77 -9.71
C ALA A 86 11.45 18.71 -9.96
N GLY A 87 10.78 19.19 -8.91
CA GLY A 87 9.67 20.16 -9.01
C GLY A 87 8.26 19.57 -8.87
N MET A 88 8.11 18.27 -8.63
CA MET A 88 6.80 17.66 -8.38
C MET A 88 6.12 18.32 -7.17
N PRO A 89 4.80 18.61 -7.22
CA PRO A 89 4.10 19.23 -6.11
C PRO A 89 4.24 18.48 -4.78
N ARG A 90 4.56 19.22 -3.69
CA ARG A 90 4.73 18.67 -2.32
C ARG A 90 3.50 17.98 -1.75
N GLY A 91 2.32 18.21 -2.33
CA GLY A 91 1.08 17.52 -1.97
C GLY A 91 1.05 16.05 -2.39
N LEU A 92 1.95 15.63 -3.29
CA LEU A 92 1.97 14.29 -3.88
C LEU A 92 3.05 13.40 -3.25
N ILE A 93 2.81 12.10 -3.30
CA ILE A 93 3.72 11.02 -2.97
C ILE A 93 4.09 10.35 -4.29
N CYS A 94 5.38 10.20 -4.58
CA CYS A 94 5.83 9.48 -5.76
C CYS A 94 5.85 7.99 -5.45
N LEU A 95 5.03 7.21 -6.15
CA LEU A 95 4.99 5.76 -5.99
C LEU A 95 6.04 5.04 -6.84
N GLY A 96 6.55 5.67 -7.90
CA GLY A 96 7.59 5.08 -8.73
C GLY A 96 8.04 5.99 -9.85
N LYS A 97 9.07 5.55 -10.57
CA LYS A 97 9.60 6.22 -11.74
C LYS A 97 9.29 5.39 -12.98
N LEU A 98 8.70 6.04 -13.97
CA LEU A 98 8.51 5.56 -15.34
C LEU A 98 9.65 6.13 -16.21
N PRO A 99 9.86 5.64 -17.45
CA PRO A 99 10.96 6.07 -18.29
C PRO A 99 11.11 7.59 -18.43
N ASN A 100 9.99 8.32 -18.57
CA ASN A 100 9.97 9.78 -18.81
C ASN A 100 9.16 10.56 -17.76
N HIS A 101 8.68 9.89 -16.69
CA HIS A 101 7.79 10.51 -15.71
C HIS A 101 8.03 9.97 -14.29
N TYR A 102 7.81 10.80 -13.29
CA TYR A 102 7.48 10.36 -11.94
C TYR A 102 5.98 10.09 -11.84
N PHE A 103 5.61 8.98 -11.20
CA PHE A 103 4.22 8.62 -10.94
C PHE A 103 3.83 9.08 -9.53
N GLY A 104 3.23 10.26 -9.46
CA GLY A 104 2.74 10.89 -8.24
C GLY A 104 1.27 10.59 -7.96
N VAL A 105 0.91 10.48 -6.68
CA VAL A 105 -0.49 10.40 -6.23
C VAL A 105 -0.70 11.28 -5.00
N PRO A 106 -1.90 11.84 -4.77
CA PRO A 106 -2.21 12.43 -3.47
C PRO A 106 -2.31 11.33 -2.39
N PRO A 107 -2.21 11.68 -1.09
CA PRO A 107 -2.39 10.73 0.01
C PRO A 107 -3.66 9.87 -0.09
N SER A 108 -4.74 10.42 -0.66
CA SER A 108 -6.00 9.68 -0.86
C SER A 108 -5.94 8.64 -1.97
N GLY A 109 -5.00 8.74 -2.91
CA GLY A 109 -4.94 7.90 -4.12
C GLY A 109 -6.02 8.22 -5.15
N ALA A 110 -6.64 9.40 -5.10
CA ALA A 110 -7.79 9.73 -5.97
C ALA A 110 -7.43 9.88 -7.45
N TYR A 111 -6.19 10.23 -7.78
CA TYR A 111 -5.75 10.41 -9.16
C TYR A 111 -4.28 10.04 -9.32
N ALA A 112 -3.92 9.68 -10.54
CA ALA A 112 -2.56 9.54 -11.01
C ALA A 112 -2.07 10.88 -11.58
N HIS A 113 -0.84 11.25 -11.23
CA HIS A 113 -0.15 12.42 -11.74
C HIS A 113 1.17 11.96 -12.36
N LEU A 114 1.26 12.05 -13.68
CA LEU A 114 2.48 11.77 -14.45
C LEU A 114 3.27 13.06 -14.57
N PHE A 115 4.21 13.25 -13.66
CA PHE A 115 5.06 14.44 -13.62
C PHE A 115 6.29 14.21 -14.50
N PRO A 116 6.57 15.05 -15.51
CA PRO A 116 7.61 14.76 -16.49
C PRO A 116 9.02 14.89 -15.89
N THR A 117 9.94 14.03 -16.35
CA THR A 117 11.38 14.14 -16.02
C THR A 117 12.21 14.76 -17.15
N ASP A 118 11.58 15.01 -18.30
CA ASP A 118 12.17 15.52 -19.54
C ASP A 118 11.11 16.37 -20.28
N ASP A 119 11.26 16.61 -21.58
CA ASP A 119 10.29 17.34 -22.44
C ASP A 119 8.89 16.68 -22.59
N ALA A 120 8.56 15.70 -21.76
CA ALA A 120 7.26 15.05 -21.78
C ALA A 120 6.15 15.95 -21.20
N GLU A 121 4.91 15.74 -21.64
CA GLU A 121 3.77 16.47 -21.08
C GLU A 121 3.38 15.95 -19.69
N GLU A 122 3.06 16.89 -18.80
CA GLU A 122 2.42 16.60 -17.52
C GLU A 122 0.98 16.13 -17.77
N ARG A 123 0.59 15.02 -17.13
CA ARG A 123 -0.77 14.48 -17.24
C ARG A 123 -1.33 14.15 -15.87
N GLN A 124 -2.57 14.55 -15.64
CA GLN A 124 -3.35 14.13 -14.47
C GLN A 124 -4.62 13.44 -14.92
N LEU A 125 -4.91 12.28 -14.34
CA LEU A 125 -6.10 11.50 -14.66
C LEU A 125 -6.58 10.70 -13.43
N PRO A 126 -7.87 10.35 -13.33
CA PRO A 126 -8.36 9.45 -12.30
C PRO A 126 -7.52 8.16 -12.24
N LEU A 127 -7.27 7.66 -11.03
CA LEU A 127 -6.41 6.48 -10.85
C LEU A 127 -6.99 5.28 -11.62
N GLU A 128 -8.31 5.13 -11.64
CA GLU A 128 -9.00 4.08 -12.37
C GLU A 128 -8.76 4.17 -13.88
N GLN A 129 -8.79 5.38 -14.44
CA GLN A 129 -8.54 5.59 -15.87
C GLN A 129 -7.08 5.24 -16.21
N TRP A 130 -6.14 5.61 -15.35
CA TRP A 130 -4.73 5.26 -15.56
C TRP A 130 -4.51 3.74 -15.51
N LEU A 131 -5.18 3.04 -14.58
CA LEU A 131 -5.15 1.59 -14.50
C LEU A 131 -5.78 0.94 -15.75
N ASP A 132 -6.86 1.50 -16.30
CA ASP A 132 -7.43 1.03 -17.57
C ASP A 132 -6.41 1.14 -18.72
N GLU A 133 -5.64 2.23 -18.79
CA GLU A 133 -4.55 2.38 -19.77
C GLU A 133 -3.47 1.29 -19.58
N GLN A 134 -3.07 0.99 -18.34
CA GLN A 134 -2.05 -0.05 -18.07
C GLN A 134 -2.55 -1.46 -18.39
N ILE A 135 -3.81 -1.76 -18.09
CA ILE A 135 -4.46 -3.04 -18.43
C ILE A 135 -4.49 -3.20 -19.96
N ALA A 136 -4.93 -2.17 -20.69
CA ALA A 136 -4.97 -2.20 -22.15
C ALA A 136 -3.59 -2.43 -22.76
N ILE A 137 -2.57 -1.70 -22.30
CA ILE A 137 -1.17 -1.89 -22.74
C ILE A 137 -0.72 -3.33 -22.50
N SER A 138 -0.99 -3.88 -21.31
CA SER A 138 -0.58 -5.24 -20.94
C SER A 138 -1.26 -6.31 -21.79
N ILE A 139 -2.56 -6.13 -22.10
CA ILE A 139 -3.31 -7.04 -22.97
C ILE A 139 -2.72 -7.04 -24.39
N GLU A 140 -2.44 -5.87 -24.97
CA GLU A 140 -1.83 -5.79 -26.31
C GLU A 140 -0.45 -6.46 -26.32
N GLN A 141 0.37 -6.24 -25.29
CA GLN A 141 1.67 -6.91 -25.18
C GLN A 141 1.55 -8.44 -25.08
N LEU A 142 0.52 -8.95 -24.40
CA LEU A 142 0.27 -10.39 -24.33
C LEU A 142 -0.21 -10.96 -25.67
N ARG A 143 -1.01 -10.21 -26.45
CA ARG A 143 -1.42 -10.63 -27.80
C ARG A 143 -0.25 -10.77 -28.76
N ASP A 144 0.76 -9.90 -28.61
CA ASP A 144 1.98 -9.98 -29.42
C ASP A 144 2.84 -11.22 -29.08
N VAL A 145 2.65 -11.81 -27.90
CA VAL A 145 3.48 -12.92 -27.37
C VAL A 145 2.75 -14.26 -27.33
N GLU A 146 1.42 -14.26 -27.15
CA GLU A 146 0.59 -15.45 -26.96
C GLU A 146 -0.56 -15.54 -27.97
N THR A 147 -0.98 -16.75 -28.35
CA THR A 147 -2.09 -16.97 -29.29
C THR A 147 -3.41 -16.35 -28.79
N ASP A 148 -4.24 -15.86 -29.73
CA ASP A 148 -5.54 -15.17 -29.53
C ASP A 148 -6.48 -15.75 -28.46
N GLU A 149 -6.33 -17.03 -28.15
CA GLU A 149 -7.15 -17.78 -27.18
C GLU A 149 -6.85 -17.34 -25.73
N LYS A 150 -5.61 -17.01 -25.39
CA LYS A 150 -5.26 -16.45 -24.07
C LYS A 150 -5.77 -15.02 -23.91
N GLY A 151 -5.72 -14.21 -24.97
CA GLY A 151 -6.27 -12.84 -24.98
C GLY A 151 -7.77 -12.74 -24.68
N ARG A 152 -8.55 -13.81 -24.88
CA ARG A 152 -9.99 -13.86 -24.54
C ARG A 152 -10.27 -14.26 -23.10
N VAL A 153 -9.41 -15.08 -22.49
CA VAL A 153 -9.57 -15.55 -21.09
C VAL A 153 -9.44 -14.38 -20.09
N PHE A 154 -8.68 -13.34 -20.44
CA PHE A 154 -8.47 -12.19 -19.57
C PHE A 154 -9.63 -11.17 -19.51
N GLN A 155 -10.72 -11.37 -20.27
CA GLN A 155 -11.79 -10.37 -20.37
C GLN A 155 -12.84 -10.42 -19.26
N SER A 156 -12.94 -11.50 -18.46
CA SER A 156 -13.97 -11.61 -17.42
C SER A 156 -13.40 -12.00 -16.06
N ILE A 157 -13.24 -11.01 -15.19
CA ILE A 157 -13.10 -11.22 -13.75
C ILE A 157 -14.45 -11.70 -13.21
N SER A 158 -14.46 -12.86 -12.55
CA SER A 158 -15.67 -13.37 -11.92
C SER A 158 -16.02 -12.55 -10.66
N GLU A 159 -17.30 -12.48 -10.31
CA GLU A 159 -17.73 -11.82 -9.06
C GLU A 159 -17.19 -12.54 -7.82
N ASP A 160 -16.97 -13.86 -7.90
CA ASP A 160 -16.39 -14.65 -6.83
C ASP A 160 -14.91 -14.28 -6.60
N ASP A 161 -14.12 -14.15 -7.67
CA ASP A 161 -12.73 -13.67 -7.59
C ASP A 161 -12.67 -12.24 -7.04
N LEU A 162 -13.60 -11.39 -7.48
CA LEU A 162 -13.70 -10.02 -7.00
C LEU A 162 -14.08 -9.96 -5.51
N ALA A 163 -14.93 -10.86 -5.04
CA ALA A 163 -15.28 -10.98 -3.62
C ALA A 163 -14.10 -11.51 -2.80
N ALA A 164 -13.37 -12.50 -3.33
CA ALA A 164 -12.20 -13.12 -2.69
C ALA A 164 -10.97 -12.21 -2.65
N PHE A 165 -10.81 -11.31 -3.61
CA PHE A 165 -9.72 -10.34 -3.61
C PHE A 165 -9.88 -9.39 -2.42
N SER A 166 -9.00 -9.47 -1.43
CA SER A 166 -9.10 -8.68 -0.21
C SER A 166 -7.74 -8.06 0.13
N PRO A 167 -7.39 -6.92 -0.49
CA PRO A 167 -6.14 -6.25 -0.18
C PRO A 167 -6.15 -5.79 1.29
N GLY A 168 -5.02 -5.94 1.96
CA GLY A 168 -4.95 -5.76 3.40
C GLY A 168 -3.61 -5.23 3.89
N VAL A 169 -3.59 -4.88 5.17
CA VAL A 169 -2.36 -4.62 5.91
C VAL A 169 -2.28 -5.61 7.05
N ASP A 170 -1.23 -6.43 7.05
CA ASP A 170 -0.93 -7.31 8.15
C ASP A 170 -0.43 -6.47 9.33
N LEU A 171 -1.24 -6.40 10.39
CA LEU A 171 -0.84 -5.71 11.61
C LEU A 171 0.10 -6.56 12.47
N ALA A 172 0.45 -7.77 12.02
CA ALA A 172 1.45 -8.58 12.68
C ALA A 172 2.85 -7.97 12.55
N ALA A 173 3.49 -7.84 13.71
CA ALA A 173 4.89 -7.46 13.85
C ALA A 173 5.25 -6.04 13.39
N ASP A 174 4.60 -5.03 13.97
CA ASP A 174 5.44 -4.16 14.79
C ASP A 174 6.02 -5.07 15.86
N GLY A 175 7.33 -5.32 15.85
CA GLY A 175 7.97 -6.11 16.90
C GLY A 175 7.45 -5.58 18.22
N ALA A 176 6.62 -6.38 18.91
CA ALA A 176 5.65 -5.86 19.86
C ALA A 176 6.36 -4.90 20.79
N ARG A 177 6.09 -3.60 20.64
CA ARG A 177 6.83 -2.58 21.38
C ARG A 177 6.57 -2.88 22.84
N LYS A 178 7.59 -3.37 23.52
CA LYS A 178 7.48 -3.74 24.91
C LYS A 178 7.53 -2.45 25.70
N VAL A 179 6.58 -2.32 26.60
CA VAL A 179 6.47 -1.17 27.48
C VAL A 179 6.30 -1.66 28.89
N THR A 180 6.81 -0.90 29.85
CA THR A 180 6.61 -1.15 31.28
C THR A 180 5.73 -0.04 31.85
N HIS A 181 4.70 -0.44 32.59
CA HIS A 181 3.83 0.47 33.32
C HIS A 181 4.00 0.27 34.84
N PRO A 182 4.17 1.33 35.66
CA PRO A 182 4.42 1.20 37.10
C PRO A 182 3.39 0.36 37.87
N LYS A 183 2.13 0.38 37.43
CA LYS A 183 1.03 -0.36 38.07
C LYS A 183 0.78 -1.75 37.47
N PHE A 184 1.06 -1.94 36.18
CA PHE A 184 0.60 -3.12 35.44
C PHE A 184 1.76 -4.03 34.99
N GLY A 185 3.01 -3.60 35.24
CA GLY A 185 4.19 -4.33 34.83
C GLY A 185 4.43 -4.21 33.33
N ASP A 186 5.08 -5.24 32.78
CA ASP A 186 5.42 -5.31 31.36
C ASP A 186 4.19 -5.60 30.50
N GLY A 187 4.17 -4.99 29.33
CA GLY A 187 3.11 -5.14 28.36
C GLY A 187 3.60 -4.96 26.92
N GLU A 188 2.78 -5.41 26.00
CA GLU A 188 3.02 -5.37 24.57
C GLU A 188 2.01 -4.39 23.94
N VAL A 189 2.52 -3.37 23.26
CA VAL A 189 1.69 -2.43 22.51
C VAL A 189 1.05 -3.19 21.34
N LEU A 190 -0.27 -3.22 21.30
CA LEU A 190 -1.07 -3.80 20.22
C LEU A 190 -1.39 -2.77 19.14
N ARG A 191 -1.58 -1.51 19.55
CA ARG A 191 -1.99 -0.42 18.66
C ARG A 191 -1.63 0.94 19.23
N GLU A 192 -1.15 1.86 18.39
CA GLU A 192 -1.00 3.28 18.73
C GLU A 192 -2.11 4.11 18.07
N PHE A 193 -2.58 5.15 18.76
CA PHE A 193 -3.57 6.10 18.28
C PHE A 193 -3.03 7.53 18.41
N GLU A 194 -3.56 8.45 17.61
CA GLU A 194 -3.28 9.90 17.72
C GLU A 194 -1.76 10.19 17.73
N ALA A 195 -1.04 9.73 16.71
CA ALA A 195 0.42 9.90 16.56
C ALA A 195 1.24 9.43 17.79
N GLY A 196 0.83 8.32 18.42
CA GLY A 196 1.51 7.77 19.59
C GLY A 196 1.15 8.46 20.90
N THR A 197 0.03 9.20 20.96
CA THR A 197 -0.44 9.82 22.22
C THR A 197 -1.18 8.82 23.10
N LYS A 198 -1.91 7.88 22.50
CA LYS A 198 -2.62 6.79 23.18
C LYS A 198 -2.17 5.45 22.62
N MET A 199 -2.08 4.44 23.47
CA MET A 199 -1.68 3.08 23.12
C MET A 199 -2.65 2.09 23.71
N GLU A 200 -3.04 1.08 22.93
CA GLU A 200 -3.67 -0.14 23.43
C GLU A 200 -2.58 -1.16 23.73
N ILE A 201 -2.50 -1.60 24.99
CA ILE A 201 -1.42 -2.43 25.51
C ILE A 201 -2.02 -3.68 26.14
N ARG A 202 -1.45 -4.85 25.83
CA ARG A 202 -1.72 -6.11 26.54
C ARG A 202 -0.67 -6.32 27.62
N PHE A 203 -1.08 -6.36 28.88
CA PHE A 203 -0.17 -6.61 30.00
C PHE A 203 -0.01 -8.11 30.26
N ALA A 204 1.02 -8.48 31.03
CA ALA A 204 1.30 -9.87 31.42
C ALA A 204 0.14 -10.55 32.18
N ASP A 205 -0.77 -9.76 32.78
CA ASP A 205 -2.01 -10.24 33.40
C ASP A 205 -3.09 -10.69 32.38
N GLY A 206 -2.80 -10.56 31.08
CA GLY A 206 -3.70 -10.90 29.97
C GLY A 206 -4.74 -9.84 29.65
N GLN A 207 -4.81 -8.74 30.40
CA GLN A 207 -5.77 -7.66 30.17
C GLN A 207 -5.25 -6.68 29.12
N VAL A 208 -6.16 -6.21 28.27
CA VAL A 208 -5.90 -5.15 27.29
C VAL A 208 -6.39 -3.83 27.88
N ARG A 209 -5.55 -2.78 27.82
CA ARG A 209 -5.86 -1.45 28.35
C ARG A 209 -5.41 -0.37 27.39
N THR A 210 -6.19 0.70 27.29
CA THR A 210 -5.79 1.91 26.56
C THR A 210 -5.19 2.93 27.53
N LEU A 211 -3.94 3.32 27.31
CA LEU A 211 -3.20 4.26 28.16
C LEU A 211 -2.61 5.40 27.31
N LEU A 212 -2.34 6.54 27.94
CA LEU A 212 -1.55 7.59 27.30
C LEU A 212 -0.08 7.20 27.30
N SER A 213 0.63 7.53 26.22
CA SER A 213 2.04 7.21 26.01
C SER A 213 2.95 7.69 27.13
N ARG A 214 2.66 8.87 27.69
CA ARG A 214 3.39 9.44 28.83
C ARG A 214 3.37 8.60 30.11
N PHE A 215 2.48 7.62 30.24
CA PHE A 215 2.36 6.77 31.43
C PHE A 215 3.07 5.43 31.31
N VAL A 216 3.68 5.15 30.16
CA VAL A 216 4.38 3.91 29.89
C VAL A 216 5.81 4.22 29.48
N GLN A 217 6.75 3.39 29.91
CA GLN A 217 8.16 3.50 29.55
C GLN A 217 8.49 2.44 28.52
N ASP A 218 9.36 2.75 27.56
CA ASP A 218 9.84 1.73 26.63
C ASP A 218 10.72 0.73 27.37
N ALA A 219 10.30 -0.53 27.35
CA ALA A 219 11.13 -1.63 27.77
C ALA A 219 12.05 -1.93 26.57
N GLY A 220 13.23 -1.30 26.58
CA GLY A 220 14.24 -1.47 25.53
C GLY A 220 14.51 -2.94 25.22
N ALA A 221 14.85 -3.22 23.96
CA ALA A 221 15.23 -4.54 23.46
C ALA A 221 16.34 -5.20 24.28
#